data_AF-A0A6V8NPQ7-F1
#
_entry.id   AF-A0A6V8NPQ7-F1
#
_cell.length_a   1.000
_cell.length_b   1.000
_cell.length_c   1.000
_cell.angle_alpha   90.00
_cell.angle_beta   90.00
_cell.angle_gamma   90.00
#
_symmetry.space_group_name_H-M   'P 1'
#
loop_
_entity.id
_entity.type
_entity.pdbx_description
1 polymer ?
#
loop_
_entity_poly.entity_id
_entity_poly.type
_entity_poly.pdbx_seq_one_letter_code
_entity_poly.pdbx_strand_id
1 'polypeptide(L)'
;LYGVACSADLEVPLLVTFNSSLGALFFEIYGRSSLGQGVLDIDVWMVKELPCIRKEFFTTRLGNKIEKSLSRIAARQALSVFREFGADSREEVSLDKVKPDRRELDQIVMGEILGLSEQEQLEIYKAVIDLVKSRLERAKSVAKKGGKTKEGINLDRLVETILNNIGEDNLGKFYREKILSQNTYEMSLPRFKKELQLDMTLTGWALVSGKDRIECATEDLARYLK
;
A
#
# COMPACT_ATOMS: atom_id res chain seq x y z
N LEU A 1 23.00 -9.09 9.94
CA LEU A 1 22.81 -8.31 11.19
C LEU A 1 23.79 -7.15 11.17
N TYR A 2 23.34 -5.95 11.52
CA TYR A 2 24.22 -4.79 11.73
C TYR A 2 24.58 -4.67 13.21
N GLY A 3 25.74 -4.08 13.51
CA GLY A 3 26.18 -3.74 14.86
C GLY A 3 26.72 -2.33 14.90
N VAL A 4 26.58 -1.65 16.04
CA VAL A 4 27.13 -0.31 16.27
C VAL A 4 28.31 -0.46 17.21
N ALA A 5 29.50 -0.11 16.74
CA ALA A 5 30.70 0.02 17.57
C ALA A 5 30.90 1.50 17.91
N CYS A 6 31.04 1.81 19.19
CA CYS A 6 31.24 3.18 19.67
C CYS A 6 32.24 3.19 20.84
N SER A 7 32.76 4.38 21.17
CA SER A 7 33.52 4.57 22.39
C SER A 7 32.61 4.46 23.61
N ALA A 8 33.16 4.05 24.75
CA ALA A 8 32.39 3.80 25.98
C ALA A 8 31.57 5.02 26.44
N ASP A 9 32.05 6.24 26.17
CA ASP A 9 31.35 7.48 26.51
C ASP A 9 30.13 7.79 25.62
N LEU A 10 29.97 7.09 24.49
CA LEU A 10 28.85 7.23 23.56
C LEU A 10 27.82 6.11 23.66
N GLU A 11 28.12 5.03 24.39
CA GLU A 11 27.24 3.87 24.52
C GLU A 11 25.85 4.25 25.06
N VAL A 12 25.81 4.94 26.21
CA VAL A 12 24.54 5.37 26.82
C VAL A 12 23.77 6.35 25.93
N PRO A 13 24.37 7.42 25.37
CA PRO A 13 23.68 8.30 24.42
C PRO A 13 23.02 7.58 23.25
N LEU A 14 23.74 6.64 22.62
CA LEU A 14 23.24 5.89 21.48
C LEU A 14 22.10 4.94 21.90
N LEU A 15 22.30 4.18 22.98
CA LEU A 15 21.29 3.25 23.49
C LEU A 15 20.00 3.98 23.84
N VAL A 16 20.10 5.08 24.58
CA VAL A 16 18.94 5.84 25.03
C VAL A 16 18.23 6.51 23.86
N THR A 17 18.97 7.14 22.93
CA THR A 17 18.36 7.84 21.80
C THR A 17 17.59 6.87 20.90
N PHE A 18 18.25 5.78 20.47
CA PHE A 18 17.66 4.88 19.47
C PHE A 18 16.67 3.87 20.06
N ASN A 19 16.69 3.64 21.37
CA ASN A 19 15.63 2.89 22.03
C ASN A 19 14.49 3.77 22.54
N SER A 20 14.52 5.10 22.39
CA SER A 20 13.38 5.97 22.70
C SER A 20 12.41 6.10 21.53
N SER A 21 11.24 6.69 21.76
CA SER A 21 10.28 7.00 20.69
C SER A 21 10.79 8.05 19.70
N LEU A 22 11.79 8.86 20.06
CA LEU A 22 12.51 9.71 19.10
C LEU A 22 13.35 8.87 18.13
N GLY A 23 13.94 7.78 18.60
CA GLY A 23 14.63 6.82 17.73
C GLY A 23 13.69 6.31 16.65
N ALA A 24 12.48 5.86 17.03
CA ALA A 24 11.45 5.45 16.08
C ALA A 24 11.09 6.57 15.09
N LEU A 25 10.90 7.80 15.56
CA LEU A 25 10.65 8.95 14.70
C LEU A 25 11.79 9.17 13.69
N PHE A 26 13.05 9.11 14.12
CA PHE A 26 14.19 9.29 13.23
C PHE A 26 14.28 8.17 12.19
N PHE A 27 14.06 6.92 12.59
CA PHE A 27 14.00 5.83 11.63
C PHE A 27 12.90 6.06 10.57
N GLU A 28 11.71 6.49 10.97
CA GLU A 28 10.63 6.78 10.00
C GLU A 28 10.95 7.93 9.04
N ILE A 29 11.68 8.95 9.50
CA ILE A 29 12.02 10.12 8.68
C ILE A 29 13.17 9.81 7.71
N TYR A 30 14.22 9.14 8.18
CA TYR A 30 15.45 8.91 7.42
C TYR A 30 15.45 7.57 6.66
N GLY A 31 14.66 6.60 7.11
CA GLY A 31 14.58 5.28 6.49
C GLY A 31 13.85 5.31 5.16
N ARG A 32 14.30 4.47 4.23
CA ARG A 32 13.65 4.32 2.92
C ARG A 32 12.51 3.32 2.99
N SER A 33 11.41 3.64 2.33
CA SER A 33 10.27 2.73 2.14
C SER A 33 10.31 1.98 0.80
N SER A 34 11.49 1.80 0.20
CA SER A 34 11.68 1.33 -1.17
C SER A 34 11.51 -0.18 -1.38
N LEU A 35 11.45 -1.00 -0.33
CA LEU A 35 11.47 -2.46 -0.45
C LEU A 35 10.08 -3.12 -0.61
N GLY A 36 9.02 -2.34 -0.81
CA GLY A 36 7.66 -2.87 -0.84
C GLY A 36 7.24 -3.45 0.53
N GLN A 37 6.00 -3.94 0.63
CA GLN A 37 5.42 -4.54 1.85
C GLN A 37 5.45 -3.70 3.14
N GLY A 38 5.86 -2.42 3.07
CA GLY A 38 5.92 -1.54 4.23
C GLY A 38 7.16 -1.76 5.08
N VAL A 39 8.18 -2.43 4.52
CA VAL A 39 9.51 -2.56 5.12
C VAL A 39 10.22 -1.22 5.07
N LEU A 40 10.80 -0.85 6.20
CA LEU A 40 11.70 0.29 6.32
C LEU A 40 13.14 -0.22 6.17
N ASP A 41 13.84 0.30 5.18
CA ASP A 41 15.24 0.00 4.92
C ASP A 41 16.12 1.12 5.44
N ILE A 42 17.18 0.76 6.16
CA ILE A 42 18.17 1.73 6.64
C ILE A 42 19.58 1.17 6.44
N ASP A 43 20.33 1.81 5.56
CA ASP A 43 21.72 1.46 5.29
C ASP A 43 22.66 2.03 6.36
N VAL A 44 23.84 1.44 6.50
CA VAL A 44 24.89 1.88 7.44
C VAL A 44 25.22 3.37 7.27
N TRP A 45 25.24 3.89 6.04
CA TRP A 45 25.54 5.30 5.80
C TRP A 45 24.40 6.22 6.21
N MET A 46 23.14 5.75 6.22
CA MET A 46 22.01 6.52 6.74
C MET A 46 22.02 6.57 8.27
N VAL A 47 22.41 5.45 8.91
CA VAL A 47 22.56 5.40 10.38
C VAL A 47 23.56 6.45 10.86
N LYS A 48 24.60 6.76 10.07
CA LYS A 48 25.59 7.81 10.40
C LYS A 48 24.98 9.22 10.43
N GLU A 49 23.91 9.44 9.68
CA GLU A 49 23.23 10.74 9.60
C GLU A 49 22.11 10.89 10.64
N LEU A 50 21.77 9.80 11.36
CA LEU A 50 20.71 9.85 12.35
C LEU A 50 21.09 10.80 13.50
N PRO A 51 20.20 11.73 13.88
CA PRO A 51 20.42 12.57 15.05
C PRO A 51 20.57 11.72 16.32
N CYS A 52 21.57 12.05 17.13
CA CYS A 52 21.79 11.47 18.45
C CYS A 52 21.85 12.58 19.51
N ILE A 53 21.32 12.31 20.69
CA ILE A 53 21.44 13.23 21.83
C ILE A 53 22.92 13.28 22.22
N ARG A 54 23.44 14.49 22.44
CA ARG A 54 24.84 14.68 22.77
C ARG A 54 25.14 14.18 24.19
N LYS A 55 26.33 13.62 24.40
CA LYS A 55 26.72 13.01 25.68
C LYS A 55 26.69 13.99 26.86
N GLU A 56 26.87 15.28 26.60
CA GLU A 56 26.92 16.33 27.62
C GLU A 56 25.57 16.48 28.36
N PHE A 57 24.47 16.01 27.76
CA PHE A 57 23.15 16.02 28.39
C PHE A 57 22.93 14.85 29.36
N PHE A 58 23.79 13.83 29.36
CA PHE A 58 23.69 12.65 30.20
C PHE A 58 24.42 12.84 31.52
N THR A 59 23.77 13.56 32.43
CA THR A 59 24.32 13.84 33.77
C THR A 59 24.35 12.60 34.66
N THR A 60 25.25 12.58 35.64
CA THR A 60 25.34 11.51 36.66
C THR A 60 24.03 11.30 37.43
N ARG A 61 23.21 12.36 37.59
CA ARG A 61 21.88 12.29 38.21
C ARG A 61 20.93 11.36 37.46
N LEU A 62 21.05 11.27 36.14
CA LEU A 62 20.18 10.47 35.29
C LEU A 62 20.63 9.00 35.19
N GLY A 63 21.89 8.69 35.51
CA GLY A 63 22.48 7.37 35.30
C GLY A 63 21.64 6.22 35.85
N ASN A 64 21.31 6.27 37.14
CA ASN A 64 20.49 5.24 37.79
C ASN A 64 19.06 5.11 37.22
N LYS A 65 18.48 6.21 36.72
CA LYS A 65 17.14 6.17 36.09
C LYS A 65 17.22 5.49 34.73
N ILE A 66 18.19 5.91 33.91
CA ILE A 66 18.43 5.38 32.58
C ILE A 66 18.70 3.88 32.62
N GLU A 67 19.61 3.44 33.49
CA GLU A 67 19.97 2.03 33.63
C GLU A 67 18.75 1.16 33.97
N LYS A 68 17.90 1.62 34.90
CA LYS A 68 16.66 0.93 35.29
C LYS A 68 15.67 0.87 34.13
N SER A 69 15.44 1.98 33.42
CA SER A 69 14.50 2.02 32.31
C SER A 69 14.95 1.16 31.14
N LEU A 70 16.24 1.22 30.78
CA LEU A 70 16.81 0.35 29.74
C LEU A 70 16.70 -1.13 30.12
N SER A 71 17.00 -1.48 31.38
CA SER A 71 16.88 -2.87 31.86
C SER A 71 15.43 -3.38 31.77
N ARG A 72 14.44 -2.56 32.11
CA ARG A 72 13.02 -2.92 32.00
C ARG A 72 12.59 -3.17 30.56
N ILE A 73 13.00 -2.29 29.64
CA ILE A 73 12.69 -2.44 28.21
C ILE A 73 13.41 -3.67 27.64
N ALA A 74 14.67 -3.89 27.99
CA ALA A 74 15.46 -5.04 27.54
C ALA A 74 14.94 -6.38 28.07
N ALA A 75 14.30 -6.39 29.25
CA ALA A 75 13.76 -7.60 29.86
C ALA A 75 12.48 -8.14 29.18
N ARG A 76 11.92 -7.42 28.21
CA ARG A 76 10.70 -7.83 27.50
C ARG A 76 10.89 -7.86 25.98
N GLN A 77 9.98 -8.56 25.31
CA GLN A 77 9.92 -8.54 23.85
C GLN A 77 9.60 -7.13 23.33
N ALA A 78 10.29 -6.72 22.26
CA ALA A 78 9.95 -5.53 21.51
C ALA A 78 8.61 -5.71 20.80
N LEU A 79 7.71 -4.74 20.94
CA LEU A 79 6.38 -4.75 20.31
C LEU A 79 6.31 -3.76 19.15
N SER A 80 5.22 -3.82 18.39
CA SER A 80 4.92 -2.79 17.39
C SER A 80 4.68 -1.44 18.07
N VAL A 81 4.96 -0.34 17.36
CA VAL A 81 4.70 1.02 17.85
C VAL A 81 3.24 1.19 18.31
N PHE A 82 2.28 0.57 17.62
CA PHE A 82 0.87 0.60 18.00
C PHE A 82 0.61 0.00 19.39
N ARG A 83 1.29 -1.09 19.72
CA ARG A 83 1.19 -1.76 21.04
C ARG A 83 2.04 -1.08 22.11
N GLU A 84 3.15 -0.45 21.74
CA GLU A 84 3.97 0.35 22.65
C GLU A 84 3.20 1.60 23.11
N PHE A 85 2.45 2.24 22.20
CA PHE A 85 1.71 3.47 22.48
C PHE A 85 0.24 3.25 22.84
N GLY A 86 -0.27 2.03 22.61
CA GLY A 86 -1.66 1.67 22.90
C GLY A 86 -2.68 2.36 21.98
N ALA A 87 -2.32 2.63 20.74
CA ALA A 87 -3.15 3.36 19.78
C ALA A 87 -2.92 2.90 18.33
N ASP A 88 -4.00 2.78 17.54
CA ASP A 88 -3.95 2.43 16.10
C ASP A 88 -4.20 3.65 15.18
N SER A 89 -4.47 4.82 15.76
CA SER A 89 -4.72 6.09 15.08
C SER A 89 -4.17 7.27 15.88
N ARG A 90 -3.97 8.42 15.21
CA ARG A 90 -3.47 9.65 15.84
C ARG A 90 -4.35 10.11 16.99
N GLU A 91 -5.66 9.96 16.81
CA GLU A 91 -6.70 10.45 17.71
C GLU A 91 -6.79 9.61 18.99
N GLU A 92 -6.39 8.34 18.92
CA GLU A 92 -6.42 7.42 20.06
C GLU A 92 -5.20 7.57 20.99
N VAL A 93 -4.14 8.23 20.54
CA VAL A 93 -2.88 8.39 21.30
C VAL A 93 -3.13 9.22 22.55
N SER A 94 -2.74 8.67 23.69
CA SER A 94 -2.74 9.35 24.97
C SER A 94 -1.59 8.86 25.86
N LEU A 95 -1.06 9.73 26.72
CA LEU A 95 0.13 9.43 27.53
C LEU A 95 -0.09 8.29 28.53
N ASP A 96 -1.33 8.10 28.99
CA ASP A 96 -1.75 7.04 29.92
C ASP A 96 -1.80 5.65 29.28
N LYS A 97 -1.93 5.58 27.94
CA LYS A 97 -1.95 4.31 27.19
C LYS A 97 -0.56 3.83 26.79
N VAL A 98 0.42 4.73 26.74
CA VAL A 98 1.81 4.38 26.46
C VAL A 98 2.30 3.43 27.55
N LYS A 99 2.99 2.36 27.14
CA LYS A 99 3.50 1.38 28.11
C LYS A 99 4.34 2.05 29.21
N PRO A 100 4.18 1.66 30.48
CA PRO A 100 4.84 2.37 31.58
C PRO A 100 6.37 2.46 31.47
N ASP A 101 7.02 1.38 31.02
CA ASP A 101 8.47 1.34 30.85
C ASP A 101 8.96 2.20 29.67
N ARG A 102 8.22 2.17 28.56
CA ARG A 102 8.39 3.04 27.40
C ARG A 102 8.26 4.51 27.81
N ARG A 103 7.18 4.83 28.51
CA ARG A 103 6.86 6.18 28.99
C ARG A 103 7.94 6.70 29.94
N GLU A 104 8.49 5.85 30.79
CA GLU A 104 9.58 6.20 31.72
C GLU A 104 10.85 6.60 30.95
N LEU A 105 11.28 5.79 29.97
CA LEU A 105 12.42 6.14 29.13
C LEU A 105 12.16 7.44 28.34
N ASP A 106 11.00 7.55 27.72
CA ASP A 106 10.64 8.71 26.92
C ASP A 106 10.49 9.97 27.78
N GLN A 107 10.08 9.87 29.04
CA GLN A 107 10.05 11.01 29.97
C GLN A 107 11.47 11.47 30.35
N ILE A 108 12.42 10.56 30.51
CA ILE A 108 13.82 10.91 30.73
C ILE A 108 14.38 11.61 29.48
N VAL A 109 14.12 11.05 28.30
CA VAL A 109 14.66 11.53 27.03
C VAL A 109 14.02 12.85 26.59
N MET A 110 12.71 12.86 26.41
CA MET A 110 11.99 14.01 25.89
C MET A 110 11.81 15.07 26.98
N GLY A 111 11.45 14.66 28.20
CA GLY A 111 11.17 15.60 29.30
C GLY A 111 12.45 16.09 30.00
N GLU A 112 13.18 15.19 30.66
CA GLU A 112 14.33 15.59 31.49
C GLU A 112 15.54 16.07 30.69
N ILE A 113 15.82 15.46 29.53
CA ILE A 113 16.99 15.79 28.70
C ILE A 113 16.68 16.90 27.70
N LEU A 114 15.60 16.75 26.91
CA LEU A 114 15.27 17.70 25.83
C LEU A 114 14.33 18.83 26.27
N GLY A 115 13.72 18.75 27.46
CA GLY A 115 12.86 19.81 27.98
C GLY A 115 11.47 19.90 27.32
N LEU A 116 11.02 18.85 26.63
CA LEU A 116 9.72 18.81 25.97
C LEU A 116 8.59 18.67 26.98
N SER A 117 7.58 19.51 26.83
CA SER A 117 6.32 19.44 27.56
C SER A 117 5.56 18.14 27.26
N GLU A 118 4.64 17.76 28.14
CA GLU A 118 3.78 16.59 27.92
C GLU A 118 2.98 16.67 26.62
N GLN A 119 2.58 17.88 26.20
CA GLN A 119 1.89 18.10 24.95
C GLN A 119 2.80 17.85 23.74
N GLU A 120 4.04 18.32 23.77
CA GLU A 120 5.01 18.07 22.70
C GLU A 120 5.38 16.58 22.61
N GLN A 121 5.51 15.91 23.76
CA GLN A 121 5.70 14.47 23.83
C GLN A 121 4.53 13.72 23.20
N LEU A 122 3.29 14.14 23.48
CA LEU A 122 2.10 13.59 22.87
C LEU A 122 2.11 13.72 21.33
N GLU A 123 2.53 14.88 20.82
CA GLU A 123 2.64 15.10 19.37
C GLU A 123 3.73 14.23 18.71
N ILE A 124 4.82 13.90 19.42
CA ILE A 124 5.82 12.94 18.93
C ILE A 124 5.20 11.55 18.74
N TYR A 125 4.48 11.03 19.75
CA TYR A 125 3.82 9.72 19.63
C TYR A 125 2.84 9.70 18.46
N LYS A 126 2.02 10.75 18.32
CA LYS A 126 1.08 10.93 17.20
C LYS A 126 1.79 10.93 15.85
N ALA A 127 2.89 11.67 15.72
CA ALA A 127 3.66 11.72 14.49
C ALA A 127 4.22 10.34 14.10
N VAL A 128 4.73 9.58 15.07
CA VAL A 128 5.23 8.22 14.82
C VAL A 128 4.10 7.29 14.37
N ILE A 129 2.93 7.32 15.02
CA ILE A 129 1.77 6.53 14.60
C ILE A 129 1.37 6.86 13.16
N ASP A 130 1.28 8.14 12.81
CA ASP A 130 0.90 8.57 11.48
C ASP A 130 1.89 8.14 10.41
N LEU A 131 3.19 8.30 10.67
CA LEU A 131 4.25 7.90 9.74
C LEU A 131 4.22 6.39 9.49
N VAL A 132 4.17 5.59 10.56
CA VAL A 132 4.13 4.13 10.45
C VAL A 132 2.85 3.67 9.75
N LYS A 133 1.69 4.23 10.11
CA LYS A 133 0.41 3.90 9.50
C LYS A 133 0.41 4.25 8.01
N SER A 134 0.85 5.45 7.65
CA SER A 134 0.98 5.90 6.27
C SER A 134 1.87 4.97 5.45
N ARG A 135 3.02 4.56 6.00
CA ARG A 135 3.91 3.57 5.35
C ARG A 135 3.21 2.24 5.10
N LEU A 136 2.54 1.70 6.11
CA LEU A 136 1.86 0.40 6.01
C LEU A 136 0.66 0.45 5.06
N GLU A 137 -0.11 1.54 5.06
CA GLU A 137 -1.24 1.73 4.14
C GLU A 137 -0.77 1.91 2.70
N ARG A 138 0.30 2.68 2.47
CA ARG A 138 0.94 2.79 1.15
C ARG A 138 1.34 1.41 0.63
N ALA A 139 1.97 0.58 1.46
CA ALA A 139 2.34 -0.77 1.09
C ALA A 139 1.14 -1.66 0.72
N LYS A 140 0.05 -1.59 1.52
CA LYS A 140 -1.21 -2.30 1.22
C LYS A 140 -1.84 -1.81 -0.10
N SER A 141 -1.78 -0.51 -0.38
CA SER A 141 -2.34 0.07 -1.60
C SER A 141 -1.59 -0.41 -2.86
N VAL A 142 -0.27 -0.59 -2.77
CA VAL A 142 0.54 -1.12 -3.88
C VAL A 142 0.26 -2.60 -4.08
N ALA A 143 0.11 -3.39 -3.01
CA ALA A 143 -0.27 -4.80 -3.09
C ALA A 143 -1.67 -5.01 -3.68
N LYS A 144 -2.67 -4.19 -3.29
CA LYS A 144 -4.02 -4.22 -3.87
C LYS A 144 -4.08 -3.80 -5.33
N LYS A 145 -3.12 -3.00 -5.79
CA LYS A 145 -2.99 -2.56 -7.20
C LYS A 145 -2.23 -3.57 -8.07
N GLY A 146 -1.94 -4.78 -7.58
CA GLY A 146 -1.38 -5.90 -8.33
C GLY A 146 -2.32 -6.52 -9.37
N GLY A 147 -3.11 -5.69 -10.06
CA GLY A 147 -3.73 -6.05 -11.34
C GLY A 147 -2.67 -6.50 -12.35
N LYS A 148 -3.05 -7.33 -13.32
CA LYS A 148 -2.14 -7.96 -14.31
C LYS A 148 -1.18 -6.90 -14.87
N THR A 149 0.06 -6.91 -14.40
CA THR A 149 1.09 -5.97 -14.84
C THR A 149 1.89 -6.66 -15.94
N LYS A 150 1.98 -6.01 -17.10
CA LYS A 150 2.83 -6.45 -18.21
C LYS A 150 3.73 -5.26 -18.57
N GLU A 151 5.05 -5.48 -18.57
CA GLU A 151 6.05 -4.46 -18.92
C GLU A 151 5.93 -3.14 -18.11
N GLY A 152 5.58 -3.25 -16.82
CA GLY A 152 5.49 -2.08 -15.92
C GLY A 152 4.21 -1.23 -16.08
N ILE A 153 3.32 -1.59 -17.00
CA ILE A 153 2.02 -0.93 -17.17
C ILE A 153 0.96 -1.71 -16.38
N ASN A 154 0.26 -1.00 -15.50
CA ASN A 154 -0.90 -1.53 -14.80
C ASN A 154 -2.12 -1.45 -15.73
N LEU A 155 -2.49 -2.59 -16.32
CA LEU A 155 -3.57 -2.67 -17.31
C LEU A 155 -4.90 -2.22 -16.73
N ASP A 156 -5.21 -2.60 -15.49
CA ASP A 156 -6.48 -2.25 -14.85
C ASP A 156 -6.59 -0.73 -14.65
N ARG A 157 -5.50 -0.07 -14.23
CA ARG A 157 -5.45 1.39 -14.10
C ARG A 157 -5.53 2.10 -15.45
N LEU A 158 -4.95 1.51 -16.50
CA LEU A 158 -5.08 2.02 -17.86
C LEU A 158 -6.53 1.94 -18.33
N VAL A 159 -7.20 0.80 -18.13
CA VAL A 159 -8.62 0.62 -18.44
C VAL A 159 -9.47 1.64 -17.67
N GLU A 160 -9.23 1.81 -16.37
CA GLU A 160 -9.97 2.76 -15.54
C GLU A 160 -9.75 4.21 -16.00
N THR A 161 -8.52 4.58 -16.37
CA THR A 161 -8.21 5.92 -16.90
C THR A 161 -8.89 6.16 -18.24
N ILE A 162 -8.90 5.15 -19.12
CA ILE A 162 -9.60 5.22 -20.42
C ILE A 162 -11.11 5.38 -20.19
N LEU A 163 -11.71 4.57 -19.31
CA LEU A 163 -13.14 4.65 -19.01
C LEU A 163 -13.53 6.03 -18.44
N ASN A 164 -12.73 6.55 -17.50
CA ASN A 164 -12.98 7.86 -16.88
C ASN A 164 -12.81 9.03 -17.86
N ASN A 165 -11.82 8.96 -18.76
CA ASN A 165 -11.62 10.01 -19.77
C ASN A 165 -12.67 9.99 -20.89
N ILE A 166 -13.26 8.83 -21.19
CA ILE A 166 -14.33 8.71 -22.19
C ILE A 166 -15.70 9.15 -21.60
N GLY A 167 -15.88 9.07 -20.27
CA GLY A 167 -17.10 9.49 -19.58
C GLY A 167 -18.24 8.46 -19.64
N GLU A 168 -19.43 8.87 -19.17
CA GLU A 168 -20.61 7.99 -19.05
C GLU A 168 -21.26 7.65 -20.40
N ASP A 169 -21.09 8.49 -21.43
CA ASP A 169 -21.55 8.25 -22.80
C ASP A 169 -20.57 7.35 -23.60
N ASN A 170 -20.24 6.20 -23.00
CA ASN A 170 -19.28 5.25 -23.56
C ASN A 170 -19.92 4.24 -24.53
N LEU A 171 -19.05 3.56 -25.30
CA LEU A 171 -19.41 2.39 -26.12
C LEU A 171 -20.19 1.33 -25.33
N GLY A 172 -19.94 1.19 -24.02
CA GLY A 172 -20.69 0.27 -23.16
C GLY A 172 -22.14 0.70 -22.95
N LYS A 173 -22.40 1.99 -22.76
CA LYS A 173 -23.75 2.57 -22.69
C LYS A 173 -24.44 2.44 -24.04
N PHE A 174 -23.77 2.80 -25.14
CA PHE A 174 -24.28 2.56 -26.49
C PHE A 174 -24.61 1.08 -26.73
N TYR A 175 -23.73 0.15 -26.37
CA TYR A 175 -23.94 -1.28 -26.55
C TYR A 175 -25.14 -1.77 -25.72
N ARG A 176 -25.27 -1.35 -24.47
CA ARG A 176 -26.43 -1.69 -23.62
C ARG A 176 -27.74 -1.10 -24.16
N GLU A 177 -27.73 0.16 -24.55
CA GLU A 177 -28.96 0.88 -24.93
C GLU A 177 -29.39 0.64 -26.37
N LYS A 178 -28.45 0.42 -27.28
CA LYS A 178 -28.72 0.36 -28.73
C LYS A 178 -28.50 -1.02 -29.33
N ILE A 179 -27.73 -1.91 -28.68
CA ILE A 179 -27.46 -3.26 -29.18
C ILE A 179 -28.19 -4.32 -28.34
N LEU A 180 -27.97 -4.38 -27.03
CA LEU A 180 -28.58 -5.39 -26.14
C LEU A 180 -30.09 -5.21 -25.95
N SER A 181 -30.60 -4.00 -26.14
CA SER A 181 -32.03 -3.71 -26.10
C SER A 181 -32.78 -4.20 -27.33
N GLN A 182 -32.07 -4.63 -28.39
CA GLN A 182 -32.70 -5.15 -29.60
C GLN A 182 -33.13 -6.59 -29.41
N ASN A 183 -34.25 -6.95 -30.05
CA ASN A 183 -34.68 -8.34 -30.13
C ASN A 183 -33.61 -9.17 -30.86
N THR A 184 -33.10 -10.18 -30.19
CA THR A 184 -32.11 -11.10 -30.77
C THR A 184 -32.80 -12.29 -31.43
N TYR A 185 -32.22 -12.77 -32.52
CA TYR A 185 -32.66 -13.98 -33.20
C TYR A 185 -31.55 -15.01 -33.09
N GLU A 186 -31.86 -16.17 -32.52
CA GLU A 186 -30.93 -17.29 -32.45
C GLU A 186 -31.08 -18.14 -33.71
N MET A 187 -29.96 -18.47 -34.36
CA MET A 187 -29.94 -19.29 -35.56
C MET A 187 -28.87 -20.37 -35.44
N SER A 188 -29.27 -21.62 -35.64
CA SER A 188 -28.35 -22.75 -35.65
C SER A 188 -27.73 -22.91 -37.04
N LEU A 189 -26.41 -22.76 -37.13
CA LEU A 189 -25.67 -22.93 -38.37
C LEU A 189 -25.05 -24.36 -38.44
N PRO A 190 -25.37 -25.17 -39.46
CA PRO A 190 -24.62 -26.39 -39.76
C PRO A 190 -23.14 -26.10 -39.99
N ARG A 191 -22.29 -27.09 -39.69
CA ARG A 191 -20.86 -27.04 -40.04
C ARG A 191 -20.69 -27.23 -41.54
N PHE A 192 -20.50 -26.14 -42.25
CA PHE A 192 -20.20 -26.13 -43.67
C PHE A 192 -18.80 -26.68 -43.94
N LYS A 193 -18.70 -27.65 -44.85
CA LYS A 193 -17.41 -28.28 -45.23
C LYS A 193 -16.85 -27.74 -46.54
N LYS A 194 -17.63 -26.95 -47.28
CA LYS A 194 -17.26 -26.38 -48.57
C LYS A 194 -17.40 -24.86 -48.53
N GLU A 195 -16.87 -24.21 -49.57
CA GLU A 195 -16.95 -22.77 -49.73
C GLU A 195 -18.43 -22.32 -49.82
N LEU A 196 -18.74 -21.24 -49.10
CA LEU A 196 -20.08 -20.71 -48.97
C LEU A 196 -20.45 -19.82 -50.15
N GLN A 197 -21.58 -20.11 -50.78
CA GLN A 197 -22.13 -19.36 -51.89
C GLN A 197 -23.48 -18.77 -51.50
N LEU A 198 -23.78 -17.61 -52.09
CA LEU A 198 -25.04 -16.90 -51.91
C LEU A 198 -25.85 -17.12 -53.18
N ASP A 199 -27.00 -17.75 -53.04
CA ASP A 199 -27.95 -17.97 -54.14
C ASP A 199 -29.23 -17.19 -53.89
N MET A 200 -29.74 -16.51 -54.93
CA MET A 200 -31.05 -15.86 -54.88
C MET A 200 -32.15 -16.91 -55.08
N THR A 201 -33.17 -16.89 -54.22
CA THR A 201 -34.31 -17.81 -54.28
C THR A 201 -35.60 -17.05 -54.59
N LEU A 202 -36.69 -17.78 -54.87
CA LEU A 202 -37.99 -17.16 -55.15
C LEU A 202 -38.56 -16.34 -53.99
N THR A 203 -38.10 -16.59 -52.76
CA THR A 203 -38.61 -15.99 -51.52
C THR A 203 -37.57 -15.19 -50.76
N GLY A 204 -36.34 -15.06 -51.28
CA GLY A 204 -35.26 -14.34 -50.61
C GLY A 204 -33.89 -14.79 -51.07
N TRP A 205 -33.02 -15.11 -50.12
CA TRP A 205 -31.65 -15.54 -50.36
C TRP A 205 -31.38 -16.88 -49.67
N ALA A 206 -30.38 -17.61 -50.13
CA ALA A 206 -29.94 -18.83 -49.49
C ALA A 206 -28.42 -18.86 -49.38
N LEU A 207 -27.96 -19.30 -48.21
CA LEU A 207 -26.58 -19.64 -47.96
C LEU A 207 -26.38 -21.12 -48.28
N VAL A 208 -25.53 -21.41 -49.27
CA VAL A 208 -25.35 -22.76 -49.81
C VAL A 208 -23.90 -23.21 -49.66
N SER A 209 -23.67 -24.41 -49.13
CA SER A 209 -22.37 -25.08 -49.17
C SER A 209 -22.58 -26.55 -49.58
N GLY A 210 -22.40 -26.84 -50.86
CA GLY A 210 -22.61 -28.18 -51.40
C GLY A 210 -24.07 -28.61 -51.39
N LYS A 211 -24.44 -29.52 -50.48
CA LYS A 211 -25.83 -30.00 -50.31
C LYS A 211 -26.55 -29.31 -49.16
N ASP A 212 -25.81 -28.60 -48.31
CA ASP A 212 -26.36 -27.90 -47.15
C ASP A 212 -26.84 -26.52 -47.59
N ARG A 213 -28.06 -26.15 -47.20
CA ARG A 213 -28.70 -24.90 -47.57
C ARG A 213 -29.46 -24.31 -46.38
N ILE A 214 -29.30 -23.00 -46.17
CA ILE A 214 -30.07 -22.22 -45.20
C ILE A 214 -30.78 -21.09 -45.93
N GLU A 215 -32.09 -20.99 -45.78
CA GLU A 215 -32.85 -19.88 -46.34
C GLU A 215 -32.78 -18.64 -45.43
N CYS A 216 -32.56 -17.49 -46.06
CA CYS A 216 -32.43 -16.18 -45.44
C CYS A 216 -33.46 -15.24 -46.06
N ALA A 217 -34.15 -14.46 -45.22
CA ALA A 217 -35.18 -13.53 -45.71
C ALA A 217 -34.59 -12.35 -46.52
N THR A 218 -33.34 -11.98 -46.27
CA THR A 218 -32.67 -10.84 -46.93
C THR A 218 -31.25 -11.17 -47.34
N GLU A 219 -30.72 -10.43 -48.32
CA GLU A 219 -29.32 -10.54 -48.76
C GLU A 219 -28.35 -10.22 -47.63
N ASP A 220 -28.64 -9.17 -46.85
CA ASP A 220 -27.79 -8.72 -45.74
C ASP A 220 -27.64 -9.79 -44.67
N LEU A 221 -28.72 -10.50 -44.35
CA LEU A 221 -28.68 -11.63 -43.41
C LEU A 221 -27.83 -12.77 -43.98
N ALA A 222 -28.00 -13.10 -45.26
CA ALA A 222 -27.22 -14.15 -45.91
C ALA A 222 -25.72 -13.80 -45.96
N ARG A 223 -25.38 -12.51 -46.20
CA ARG A 223 -24.01 -11.99 -46.15
C ARG A 223 -23.42 -11.99 -44.74
N TYR A 224 -24.22 -11.67 -43.71
CA TYR A 224 -23.79 -11.70 -42.32
C TYR A 224 -23.47 -13.12 -41.82
N LEU A 225 -24.18 -14.13 -42.34
CA LEU A 225 -24.01 -15.54 -41.95
C LEU A 225 -22.94 -16.29 -42.76
N LYS A 226 -22.45 -15.70 -43.86
CA LYS A 226 -21.40 -16.28 -44.72
C LYS A 226 -20.01 -16.12 -44.10
#